data_AF-A0A5D0QN69-F1
#
_entry.id   AF-A0A5D0QN69-F1
#
_cell.length_a   1.000
_cell.length_b   1.000
_cell.length_c   1.000
_cell.angle_alpha   90.00
_cell.angle_beta   90.00
_cell.angle_gamma   90.00
#
_symmetry.space_group_name_H-M   'P 1'
#
loop_
_entity.id
_entity.type
_entity.pdbx_description
1 polymer ?
#
loop_
_entity_poly.entity_id
_entity_poly.type
_entity_poly.pdbx_seq_one_letter_code
_entity_poly.pdbx_strand_id
1 'polypeptide(L)'
;MLDVIGELLFWREDSKFAKRKKARREFEKENHLPKKLMIHPVWQLFGIFMLLVLIAKLVIGHFFFSDYGTKKTTEKIAKIELILENEKKSIGIYPEKLNIIIRNNPLRKNITSDYWNNEFIYEQIEDGIGYLLISKGKDGILKTEDDIYGIKNVSQ
;
A
#
# COMPACT_ATOMS: atom_id res chain seq x y z
N MET A 1 21.51 35.76 -8.05
CA MET A 1 22.27 36.08 -6.81
C MET A 1 22.49 34.85 -5.94
N LEU A 2 21.47 34.05 -5.65
CA LEU A 2 21.63 32.83 -4.84
C LEU A 2 22.55 31.78 -5.49
N ASP A 3 22.50 31.63 -6.82
CA ASP A 3 23.36 30.66 -7.54
C ASP A 3 24.86 30.97 -7.42
N VAL A 4 25.23 32.25 -7.58
CA VAL A 4 26.62 32.71 -7.44
C VAL A 4 27.14 32.50 -6.02
N ILE A 5 26.29 32.71 -5.01
CA ILE A 5 26.64 32.45 -3.61
C ILE A 5 26.80 30.94 -3.37
N GLY A 6 25.94 30.11 -3.97
CA GLY A 6 26.03 28.66 -3.89
C GLY A 6 27.31 28.10 -4.51
N GLU A 7 27.68 28.55 -5.71
CA GLU A 7 28.92 28.16 -6.38
C GLU A 7 30.17 28.54 -5.57
N LEU A 8 30.19 29.76 -5.01
CA LEU A 8 31.29 30.21 -4.17
C LEU A 8 31.45 29.35 -2.90
N LEU A 9 30.34 28.98 -2.25
CA LEU A 9 30.35 28.12 -1.08
C LEU A 9 30.83 26.70 -1.41
N PHE A 10 30.40 26.16 -2.56
CA PHE A 10 30.83 24.85 -3.04
C PHE A 10 32.33 24.81 -3.28
N TRP A 11 32.86 25.80 -4.01
CA TRP A 11 34.29 25.91 -4.28
C TRP A 11 35.12 26.06 -3.01
N ARG A 12 34.62 26.82 -2.03
CA ARG A 12 35.27 26.97 -0.72
C ARG A 12 35.38 25.63 0.02
N GLU A 13 34.30 24.85 0.06
CA GLU A 13 34.28 23.57 0.78
C GLU A 13 35.14 22.50 0.08
N ASP A 14 35.12 22.46 -1.25
CA ASP A 14 35.96 21.57 -2.06
C ASP A 14 37.45 21.88 -1.88
N SER A 15 37.83 23.17 -1.94
CA SER A 15 39.20 23.62 -1.66
C SER A 15 39.65 23.24 -0.24
N LYS A 16 38.79 23.44 0.76
CA LYS A 16 39.07 23.04 2.15
C LYS A 16 39.20 21.53 2.30
N PHE A 17 38.39 20.74 1.60
CA PHE A 17 38.50 19.29 1.59
C PHE A 17 39.80 18.81 0.93
N ALA A 18 40.17 19.37 -0.22
CA ALA A 18 41.42 19.07 -0.92
C ALA A 18 42.65 19.33 -0.04
N LYS A 19 42.69 20.48 0.66
CA LYS A 19 43.77 20.81 1.60
C LYS A 19 43.88 19.79 2.75
N ARG A 20 42.75 19.44 3.38
CA ARG A 20 42.70 18.42 4.45
C ARG A 20 43.17 17.05 3.96
N LYS A 21 42.72 16.64 2.77
CA LYS A 21 43.09 15.38 2.15
C LYS A 21 44.60 15.33 1.87
N LYS A 22 45.18 16.41 1.33
CA LYS A 22 46.62 16.50 1.05
C LYS A 22 47.45 16.37 2.34
N ALA A 23 47.15 17.17 3.36
CA ALA A 23 47.84 17.12 4.66
C ALA A 23 47.77 15.72 5.30
N ARG A 24 46.61 15.04 5.18
CA ARG A 24 46.45 13.68 5.67
C ARG A 24 47.31 12.66 4.91
N ARG A 25 47.47 12.80 3.58
CA ARG A 25 48.31 11.90 2.78
C ARG A 25 49.79 12.07 3.06
N GLU A 26 50.23 13.30 3.31
CA GLU A 26 51.61 13.59 3.73
C GLU A 26 51.90 12.92 5.08
N PHE A 27 51.02 13.12 6.08
CA PHE A 27 51.11 12.46 7.39
C PHE A 27 51.10 10.92 7.30
N GLU A 28 50.23 10.34 6.47
CA GLU A 28 50.16 8.89 6.26
C GLU A 28 51.45 8.34 5.63
N LYS A 29 52.08 9.09 4.71
CA LYS A 29 53.35 8.71 4.07
C LYS A 29 54.52 8.78 5.05
N GLU A 30 54.59 9.82 5.88
CA GLU A 30 55.64 9.98 6.89
C GLU A 30 55.57 8.89 7.97
N ASN A 31 54.36 8.53 8.40
CA ASN A 31 54.15 7.55 9.48
C ASN A 31 53.95 6.10 8.97
N HIS A 32 54.14 5.83 7.68
CA HIS A 32 53.93 4.51 7.07
C HIS A 32 52.55 3.89 7.37
N LEU A 33 51.50 4.72 7.42
CA LEU A 33 50.14 4.31 7.76
C LEU A 33 49.33 3.91 6.51
N PRO A 34 48.36 2.98 6.64
CA PRO A 34 47.43 2.67 5.57
C PRO A 34 46.54 3.88 5.25
N LYS A 35 46.19 4.02 3.97
CA LYS A 35 45.38 5.14 3.47
C LYS A 35 43.97 5.10 4.06
N LYS A 36 43.59 6.14 4.81
CA LYS A 36 42.21 6.29 5.30
C LYS A 36 41.26 6.69 4.17
N LEU A 37 40.03 6.17 4.19
CA LEU A 37 38.92 6.63 3.34
C LEU A 37 38.41 7.98 3.86
N MET A 38 38.40 8.99 3.00
CA MET A 38 37.86 10.32 3.31
C MET A 38 36.70 10.60 2.35
N ILE A 39 35.49 10.64 2.88
CA ILE A 39 34.26 10.89 2.12
C ILE A 39 34.09 12.40 1.95
N HIS A 40 33.76 12.85 0.75
CA HIS A 40 33.51 14.27 0.47
C HIS A 40 32.23 14.74 1.20
N PRO A 41 32.18 15.98 1.74
CA PRO A 41 30.99 16.50 2.42
C PRO A 41 29.70 16.41 1.59
N VAL A 42 29.80 16.60 0.27
CA VAL A 42 28.66 16.47 -0.66
C VAL A 42 28.07 15.06 -0.64
N TRP A 43 28.91 14.02 -0.59
CA TRP A 43 28.43 12.63 -0.50
C TRP A 43 27.78 12.32 0.84
N GLN A 44 28.22 12.99 1.92
CA GLN A 44 27.57 12.89 3.23
C GLN A 44 26.17 13.51 3.20
N LEU A 45 26.03 14.71 2.61
CA LEU A 45 24.73 15.37 2.42
C LEU A 45 23.80 14.53 1.53
N PHE A 46 24.34 13.98 0.44
CA PHE A 46 23.58 13.10 -0.45
C PHE A 46 23.08 11.84 0.28
N GLY A 47 23.91 11.23 1.12
CA GLY A 47 23.52 10.08 1.94
C GLY A 47 22.39 10.42 2.91
N ILE A 48 22.46 11.58 3.58
CA ILE A 48 21.39 12.07 4.47
C ILE A 48 20.10 12.31 3.69
N PHE A 49 20.19 12.96 2.53
CA PHE A 49 19.03 13.22 1.67
C PHE A 49 18.37 11.92 1.19
N MET A 50 19.15 10.92 0.77
CA MET A 50 18.64 9.59 0.39
C MET A 50 17.92 8.90 1.55
N LEU A 51 18.46 9.02 2.76
CA LEU A 51 17.80 8.48 3.96
C LEU A 51 16.46 9.18 4.21
N LEU A 52 16.40 10.51 4.10
CA LEU A 52 15.17 11.28 4.25
C LEU A 52 14.12 10.89 3.21
N VAL A 53 14.52 10.71 1.94
CA VAL A 53 13.60 10.25 0.88
C VAL A 53 13.06 8.86 1.18
N LEU A 54 13.90 7.96 1.71
CA LEU A 54 13.47 6.61 2.08
C LEU A 54 12.45 6.64 3.22
N ILE A 55 12.72 7.42 4.27
CA ILE A 55 11.78 7.61 5.39
C ILE A 55 10.47 8.23 4.89
N ALA A 56 10.54 9.27 4.06
CA ALA A 56 9.36 9.90 3.50
C ALA A 56 8.52 8.91 2.69
N LYS A 57 9.15 8.05 1.87
CA LYS A 57 8.45 7.00 1.13
C LYS A 57 7.76 5.98 2.05
N LEU A 58 8.40 5.58 3.14
CA LEU A 58 7.80 4.66 4.11
C LEU A 58 6.58 5.28 4.79
N VAL A 59 6.68 6.54 5.21
CA VAL A 59 5.57 7.26 5.85
C VAL A 59 4.42 7.46 4.87
N ILE A 60 4.69 7.99 3.68
CA ILE A 60 3.69 8.17 2.62
C ILE A 60 3.04 6.83 2.28
N GLY A 61 3.84 5.78 2.05
CA GLY A 61 3.34 4.44 1.80
C GLY A 61 2.38 3.98 2.90
N HIS A 62 2.76 4.10 4.16
CA HIS A 62 1.91 3.70 5.28
C HIS A 62 0.54 4.40 5.27
N PHE A 63 0.50 5.71 5.00
CA PHE A 63 -0.75 6.47 4.94
C PHE A 63 -1.62 6.16 3.71
N PHE A 64 -1.02 5.92 2.55
CA PHE A 64 -1.78 5.68 1.31
C PHE A 64 -2.22 4.21 1.15
N PHE A 65 -1.49 3.24 1.73
CA PHE A 65 -1.84 1.82 1.62
C PHE A 65 -2.82 1.31 2.70
N SER A 66 -3.10 2.10 3.75
CA SER A 66 -3.95 1.67 4.87
C SER A 66 -5.39 1.32 4.44
N ASP A 67 -5.97 2.11 3.53
CA ASP A 67 -7.38 2.00 3.10
C ASP A 67 -7.55 1.36 1.71
N TYR A 68 -6.48 0.79 1.15
CA TYR A 68 -6.56 0.20 -0.20
C TYR A 68 -7.37 -1.11 -0.19
N GLY A 69 -7.24 -1.92 0.86
CA GLY A 69 -7.91 -3.22 0.96
C GLY A 69 -9.42 -3.09 1.15
N THR A 70 -9.85 -2.21 2.05
CA THR A 70 -11.25 -1.83 2.29
C THR A 70 -11.90 -1.33 1.00
N LYS A 71 -11.26 -0.39 0.29
CA LYS A 71 -11.76 0.12 -1.00
C LYS A 71 -11.90 -0.98 -2.06
N LYS A 72 -10.93 -1.89 -2.15
CA LYS A 72 -11.01 -3.02 -3.09
C LYS A 72 -12.13 -4.00 -2.73
N THR A 73 -12.36 -4.24 -1.44
CA THR A 73 -13.43 -5.10 -0.94
C THR A 73 -14.81 -4.47 -1.18
N THR A 74 -14.99 -3.17 -0.94
CA THR A 74 -16.26 -2.48 -1.24
C THR A 74 -16.56 -2.47 -2.74
N GLU A 75 -15.55 -2.24 -3.59
CA GLU A 75 -15.68 -2.39 -5.05
C GLU A 75 -16.10 -3.83 -5.46
N LYS A 76 -15.59 -4.85 -4.78
CA LYS A 76 -15.98 -6.26 -5.01
C LYS A 76 -17.41 -6.51 -4.56
N ILE A 77 -17.79 -6.05 -3.37
CA ILE A 77 -19.17 -6.16 -2.84
C ILE A 77 -20.13 -5.56 -3.85
N ALA A 78 -19.93 -4.31 -4.29
CA ALA A 78 -20.80 -3.67 -5.28
C ALA A 78 -20.96 -4.47 -6.59
N LYS A 79 -19.89 -5.15 -7.05
CA LYS A 79 -19.98 -6.05 -8.21
C LYS A 79 -20.81 -7.30 -7.93
N ILE A 80 -20.65 -7.89 -6.75
CA ILE A 80 -21.44 -9.05 -6.30
C ILE A 80 -22.91 -8.65 -6.21
N GLU A 81 -23.23 -7.50 -5.61
CA GLU A 81 -24.59 -6.98 -5.50
C GLU A 81 -25.23 -6.82 -6.89
N LEU A 82 -24.52 -6.22 -7.84
CA LEU A 82 -25.01 -6.09 -9.22
C LEU A 82 -25.28 -7.45 -9.88
N ILE A 83 -24.44 -8.46 -9.63
CA ILE A 83 -24.65 -9.81 -10.14
C ILE A 83 -25.88 -10.46 -9.47
N LEU A 84 -26.02 -10.34 -8.16
CA LEU A 84 -27.15 -10.86 -7.39
C LEU A 84 -28.48 -10.21 -7.83
N GLU A 85 -28.48 -8.90 -8.08
CA GLU A 85 -29.67 -8.20 -8.59
C GLU A 85 -30.07 -8.70 -9.99
N ASN A 86 -29.10 -8.95 -10.87
CA ASN A 86 -29.37 -9.51 -12.19
C ASN A 86 -29.88 -10.96 -12.10
N GLU A 87 -29.36 -11.73 -11.16
CA GLU A 87 -29.83 -13.09 -10.87
C GLU A 87 -31.30 -13.07 -10.41
N LYS A 88 -31.62 -12.21 -9.44
CA LYS A 88 -32.99 -12.02 -8.94
C LYS A 88 -33.94 -11.55 -10.03
N LYS A 89 -33.52 -10.65 -10.93
CA LYS A 89 -34.34 -10.24 -12.08
C LYS A 89 -34.64 -11.40 -13.04
N SER A 90 -33.75 -12.39 -13.12
CA SER A 90 -33.88 -13.52 -14.04
C SER A 90 -34.69 -14.69 -13.43
N ILE A 91 -34.48 -14.99 -12.15
CA ILE A 91 -35.04 -16.16 -11.46
C ILE A 91 -36.20 -15.77 -10.53
N GLY A 92 -36.29 -14.50 -10.13
CA GLY A 92 -37.28 -13.97 -9.18
C GLY A 92 -36.78 -13.91 -7.74
N ILE A 93 -35.75 -14.68 -7.40
CA ILE A 93 -35.19 -14.81 -6.04
C ILE A 93 -33.66 -14.67 -6.05
N TYR A 94 -33.09 -14.25 -4.91
CA TYR A 94 -31.66 -14.38 -4.68
C TYR A 94 -31.27 -15.85 -4.52
N PRO A 95 -30.03 -16.25 -4.88
CA PRO A 95 -29.58 -17.63 -4.74
C PRO A 95 -29.37 -18.04 -3.28
N GLU A 96 -29.47 -19.34 -2.97
CA GLU A 96 -29.19 -19.88 -1.62
C GLU A 96 -27.71 -19.79 -1.23
N LYS A 97 -26.80 -19.86 -2.22
CA LYS A 97 -25.35 -19.85 -2.02
C LYS A 97 -24.68 -18.88 -2.99
N LEU A 98 -23.69 -18.14 -2.49
CA LEU A 98 -22.92 -17.19 -3.30
C LEU A 98 -22.24 -17.88 -4.49
N ASN A 99 -21.74 -19.10 -4.34
CA ASN A 99 -21.05 -19.84 -5.40
C ASN A 99 -21.93 -20.08 -6.65
N ILE A 100 -23.26 -20.05 -6.52
CA ILE A 100 -24.20 -20.23 -7.64
C ILE A 100 -23.98 -19.15 -8.70
N ILE A 101 -23.63 -17.92 -8.31
CA ILE A 101 -23.46 -16.80 -9.25
C ILE A 101 -22.16 -16.89 -10.07
N ILE A 102 -21.24 -17.79 -9.71
CA ILE A 102 -20.01 -18.04 -10.48
C ILE A 102 -20.36 -18.74 -11.79
N ARG A 103 -21.32 -19.69 -11.79
CA ARG A 103 -21.79 -20.44 -12.98
C ARG A 103 -20.65 -20.94 -13.90
N ASN A 104 -19.56 -21.45 -13.31
CA ASN A 104 -18.34 -21.87 -14.03
C ASN A 104 -17.68 -20.78 -14.91
N ASN A 105 -17.96 -19.50 -14.65
CA ASN A 105 -17.34 -18.39 -15.36
C ASN A 105 -15.95 -18.09 -14.76
N PRO A 106 -14.85 -18.23 -15.53
CA PRO A 106 -13.50 -17.99 -15.01
C PRO A 106 -13.28 -16.54 -14.55
N LEU A 107 -13.99 -15.57 -15.13
CA LEU A 107 -13.92 -14.16 -14.72
C LEU A 107 -14.52 -13.91 -13.33
N ARG A 108 -15.32 -14.87 -12.83
CA ARG A 108 -16.01 -14.78 -11.53
C ARG A 108 -15.43 -15.70 -10.46
N LYS A 109 -14.34 -16.43 -10.76
CA LYS A 109 -13.78 -17.42 -9.84
C LYS A 109 -13.32 -16.83 -8.50
N ASN A 110 -12.86 -15.57 -8.52
CA ASN A 110 -12.27 -14.92 -7.34
C ASN A 110 -13.23 -13.91 -6.67
N ILE A 111 -14.54 -13.97 -6.94
CA ILE A 111 -15.49 -13.04 -6.31
C ILE A 111 -15.89 -13.49 -4.90
N THR A 112 -15.71 -14.76 -4.57
CA THR A 112 -16.12 -15.33 -3.27
C THR A 112 -15.18 -14.96 -2.13
N SER A 113 -14.08 -14.27 -2.42
CA SER A 113 -13.12 -13.84 -1.41
C SER A 113 -12.87 -12.33 -1.49
N ASP A 114 -12.60 -11.74 -0.33
CA ASP A 114 -12.30 -10.31 -0.17
C ASP A 114 -10.88 -9.94 -0.68
N TYR A 115 -10.36 -8.77 -0.33
CA TYR A 115 -8.99 -8.37 -0.68
C TYR A 115 -7.92 -9.16 0.09
N TRP A 116 -8.21 -9.58 1.32
CA TRP A 116 -7.31 -10.31 2.21
C TRP A 116 -7.41 -11.84 2.06
N ASN A 117 -8.15 -12.30 1.04
CA ASN A 117 -8.37 -13.70 0.74
C ASN A 117 -9.21 -14.45 1.80
N ASN A 118 -10.00 -13.74 2.58
CA ASN A 118 -11.06 -14.32 3.40
C ASN A 118 -12.28 -14.59 2.53
N GLU A 119 -12.97 -15.70 2.77
CA GLU A 119 -14.24 -16.00 2.09
C GLU A 119 -15.36 -15.09 2.60
N PHE A 120 -16.16 -14.55 1.68
CA PHE A 120 -17.37 -13.81 2.02
C PHE A 120 -18.40 -14.74 2.64
N ILE A 121 -19.01 -14.29 3.72
CA ILE A 121 -20.14 -14.97 4.32
C ILE A 121 -21.39 -14.43 3.66
N TYR A 122 -22.19 -15.35 3.11
CA TYR A 122 -23.42 -15.03 2.42
C TYR A 122 -24.55 -15.84 3.02
N GLU A 123 -25.62 -15.15 3.41
CA GLU A 123 -26.85 -15.75 3.91
C GLU A 123 -28.04 -15.15 3.17
N GLN A 124 -28.91 -16.02 2.67
CA GLN A 124 -30.16 -15.64 2.04
C GLN A 124 -31.21 -15.33 3.13
N ILE A 125 -32.00 -14.28 2.95
CA ILE A 125 -33.03 -13.84 3.91
C ILE A 125 -34.43 -14.04 3.31
N GLU A 126 -35.37 -14.47 4.15
CA GLU A 126 -36.81 -14.59 3.82
C GLU A 126 -37.04 -15.31 2.48
N ASP A 127 -36.53 -16.54 2.35
CA ASP A 127 -36.71 -17.39 1.15
C ASP A 127 -36.30 -16.74 -0.18
N GLY A 128 -35.28 -15.86 -0.14
CA GLY A 128 -34.69 -15.26 -1.34
C GLY A 128 -35.20 -13.88 -1.69
N ILE A 129 -35.96 -13.24 -0.80
CA ILE A 129 -36.37 -11.85 -0.97
C ILE A 129 -35.20 -10.91 -0.69
N GLY A 130 -34.34 -11.23 0.29
CA GLY A 130 -33.17 -10.46 0.69
C GLY A 130 -31.89 -11.30 0.81
N TYR A 131 -30.78 -10.63 1.15
CA TYR A 131 -29.52 -11.30 1.49
C TYR A 131 -28.66 -10.45 2.43
N LEU A 132 -27.76 -11.14 3.12
CA LEU A 132 -26.68 -10.62 3.93
C LEU A 132 -25.35 -11.09 3.34
N LEU A 133 -24.48 -10.14 3.00
CA LEU A 133 -23.11 -10.39 2.55
C LEU A 133 -22.14 -9.72 3.52
N ILE A 134 -21.22 -10.48 4.09
CA ILE A 134 -20.25 -10.00 5.09
C ILE A 134 -18.84 -10.34 4.66
N SER A 135 -17.96 -9.35 4.71
CA SER A 135 -16.51 -9.51 4.66
C SER A 135 -15.94 -9.42 6.07
N LYS A 136 -15.09 -10.37 6.45
CA LYS A 136 -14.36 -10.35 7.73
C LYS A 136 -13.33 -9.24 7.85
N GLY A 137 -13.00 -8.59 6.73
CA GLY A 137 -12.06 -7.47 6.75
C GLY A 137 -10.61 -7.91 6.94
N LYS A 138 -9.79 -7.03 7.51
CA LYS A 138 -8.34 -7.21 7.61
C LYS A 138 -7.94 -8.20 8.71
N ASP A 139 -8.70 -8.24 9.80
CA ASP A 139 -8.41 -9.10 10.97
C ASP A 139 -8.84 -10.57 10.74
N GLY A 140 -9.78 -10.82 9.83
CA GLY A 140 -10.30 -12.15 9.52
C GLY A 140 -11.22 -12.69 10.61
N ILE A 141 -11.75 -11.85 11.50
CA ILE A 141 -12.62 -12.22 12.62
C ILE A 141 -13.99 -11.58 12.41
N LEU A 142 -15.06 -12.33 12.67
CA LEU A 142 -16.42 -11.79 12.57
C LEU A 142 -16.83 -10.99 13.80
N LYS A 143 -17.72 -10.03 13.59
CA LYS A 143 -18.30 -9.11 14.57
C LYS A 143 -17.28 -8.13 15.13
N THR A 144 -16.42 -7.63 14.27
CA THR A 144 -15.42 -6.60 14.60
C THR A 144 -15.70 -5.32 13.81
N GLU A 145 -14.99 -4.24 14.16
CA GLU A 145 -15.13 -2.94 13.47
C GLU A 145 -14.62 -2.99 12.01
N ASP A 146 -13.80 -4.00 11.67
CA ASP A 146 -13.21 -4.19 10.34
C ASP A 146 -14.18 -4.87 9.35
N ASP A 147 -15.32 -5.38 9.83
CA ASP A 147 -16.31 -6.06 9.00
C ASP A 147 -16.96 -5.10 7.99
N ILE A 148 -17.10 -5.55 6.75
CA ILE A 148 -17.76 -4.78 5.68
C ILE A 148 -19.02 -5.51 5.23
N TYR A 149 -20.15 -4.81 5.26
CA TYR A 149 -21.48 -5.37 5.02
C TYR A 149 -22.05 -4.91 3.68
N GLY A 150 -22.65 -5.84 2.94
CA GLY A 150 -23.57 -5.59 1.82
C GLY A 150 -24.93 -6.20 2.15
N ILE A 151 -25.88 -5.38 2.60
CA ILE A 151 -27.18 -5.85 3.09
C ILE A 151 -28.27 -5.35 2.16
N LYS A 152 -29.10 -6.25 1.66
CA LYS A 152 -30.34 -5.91 0.98
C LYS A 152 -31.51 -6.43 1.78
N ASN A 153 -32.07 -5.56 2.62
CA ASN A 153 -33.32 -5.81 3.32
C ASN A 153 -34.51 -5.58 2.41
N VAL A 154 -35.61 -6.24 2.74
CA VAL A 154 -36.93 -5.90 2.21
C VAL A 154 -37.32 -4.56 2.84
N SER A 155 -37.43 -3.51 2.02
CA SER A 155 -38.08 -2.28 2.46
C SER A 155 -39.51 -2.64 2.87
N GLN A 156 -39.84 -2.50 4.16
CA GLN A 156 -41.23 -2.42 4.61
C GLN A 156 -41.92 -1.22 3.96
#